data_AF-A0A1Z5L3P7-F1
#
_entry.id   AF-A0A1Z5L3P7-F1
#
_cell.length_a   1.000
_cell.length_b   1.000
_cell.length_c   1.000
_cell.angle_alpha   90.00
_cell.angle_beta   90.00
_cell.angle_gamma   90.00
#
_symmetry.space_group_name_H-M   'P 1'
#
loop_
_entity.id
_entity.type
_entity.pdbx_description
1 polymer ?
#
loop_
_entity_poly.entity_id
_entity_poly.type
_entity_poly.pdbx_seq_one_letter_code
_entity_poly.pdbx_strand_id
1 'polypeptide(L)'
;MTMYVPVGNFELVEDFSVVYFVRTPLDSPKGHIYIVDLEYPESIHEPTRYYALPPERSKVMKDLLSPFQHQLLEDSIHKPQVTEKLLLTWRNKESYVVHYNLLALYCRFGMRVTKVHAIISFDKATFLKLYIENNNPRFLMKNSFYASTLFALLPMNTTGIIT
;
A
#
# COMPACT_ATOMS: atom_id res chain seq x y z
N MET A 1 2.40 -2.79 -16.13
CA MET A 1 2.97 -1.62 -15.44
C MET A 1 3.44 -0.58 -16.45
N THR A 2 2.48 0.08 -17.08
CA THR A 2 2.71 1.29 -17.88
C THR A 2 2.66 2.56 -17.01
N MET A 3 2.47 2.38 -15.70
CA MET A 3 2.30 3.43 -14.70
C MET A 3 3.66 3.97 -14.23
N TYR A 4 3.66 5.21 -13.76
CA TYR A 4 4.80 5.93 -13.21
C TYR A 4 5.33 5.25 -11.92
N VAL A 5 6.62 4.91 -11.92
CA VAL A 5 7.31 4.26 -10.79
C VAL A 5 8.39 5.21 -10.24
N PRO A 6 8.67 5.24 -8.93
CA PRO A 6 9.82 5.96 -8.37
C PRO A 6 11.13 5.54 -9.07
N VAL A 7 11.92 6.51 -9.52
CA VAL A 7 13.23 6.28 -10.16
C VAL A 7 14.39 6.84 -9.34
N GLY A 8 14.19 7.98 -8.65
CA GLY A 8 15.27 8.59 -7.87
C GLY A 8 14.92 9.94 -7.28
N ASN A 9 15.95 10.65 -6.82
CA ASN A 9 15.88 11.99 -6.22
C ASN A 9 14.94 12.05 -5.00
N PHE A 10 15.18 11.16 -4.03
CA PHE A 10 14.45 11.14 -2.78
C PHE A 10 14.90 12.30 -1.89
N GLU A 11 14.00 13.24 -1.64
CA GLU A 11 14.25 14.43 -0.83
C GLU A 11 13.21 14.54 0.28
N LEU A 12 13.65 14.87 1.49
CA LEU A 12 12.75 15.16 2.60
C LEU A 12 12.30 16.61 2.53
N VAL A 13 11.00 16.83 2.51
CA VAL A 13 10.36 18.14 2.43
C VAL A 13 9.77 18.46 3.80
N GLU A 14 10.25 19.55 4.40
CA GLU A 14 9.80 20.05 5.71
C GLU A 14 8.64 21.04 5.60
N ASP A 15 8.36 21.58 4.40
CA ASP A 15 7.25 22.50 4.18
C ASP A 15 5.94 21.75 3.89
N PHE A 16 5.13 21.61 4.93
CA PHE A 16 3.83 20.93 4.90
C PHE A 16 2.72 21.77 4.25
N SER A 17 2.96 23.06 4.01
CA SER A 17 1.95 24.03 3.55
C SER A 17 1.65 23.91 2.05
N VAL A 18 2.54 23.27 1.30
CA VAL A 18 2.61 23.41 -0.17
C VAL A 18 2.01 22.22 -0.92
N VAL A 19 1.83 21.05 -0.29
CA VAL A 19 1.51 19.81 -1.03
C VAL A 19 0.11 19.28 -0.71
N TYR A 20 -0.88 19.72 -1.48
CA TYR A 20 -2.22 19.14 -1.48
C TYR A 20 -2.20 17.79 -2.23
N PHE A 21 -1.99 16.68 -1.51
CA PHE A 21 -2.06 15.33 -2.07
C PHE A 21 -3.36 15.02 -2.83
N VAL A 22 -4.46 15.71 -2.51
CA VAL A 22 -5.76 15.58 -3.22
C VAL A 22 -5.72 16.16 -4.63
N ARG A 23 -4.86 17.16 -4.88
CA ARG A 23 -4.80 17.90 -6.15
C ARG A 23 -3.69 17.42 -7.08
N THR A 24 -2.77 16.59 -6.58
CA THR A 24 -1.66 16.08 -7.40
C THR A 24 -2.18 15.04 -8.39
N PRO A 25 -2.03 15.26 -9.71
CA PRO A 25 -2.44 14.28 -10.72
C PRO A 25 -1.54 13.04 -10.69
N LEU A 26 -2.12 11.90 -11.07
CA LEU A 26 -1.46 10.59 -11.04
C LEU A 26 -0.19 10.56 -11.91
N ASP A 27 -0.24 11.24 -13.05
CA ASP A 27 0.82 11.33 -14.05
C ASP A 27 1.83 12.45 -13.76
N SER A 28 1.76 13.06 -12.57
CA SER A 28 2.76 14.04 -12.15
C SER A 28 4.16 13.40 -12.20
N PRO A 29 5.19 14.06 -12.76
CA PRO A 29 6.55 13.56 -12.75
C PRO A 29 7.11 13.43 -11.34
N LYS A 30 6.57 14.20 -10.37
CA LYS A 30 6.93 14.08 -8.95
C LYS A 30 5.90 13.30 -8.16
N GLY A 31 6.39 12.41 -7.31
CA GLY A 31 5.61 11.62 -6.36
C GLY A 31 5.95 12.02 -4.93
N HIS A 32 5.05 11.70 -4.01
CA HIS A 32 5.21 12.00 -2.59
C HIS A 32 4.80 10.80 -1.73
N ILE A 33 5.61 10.49 -0.72
CA ILE A 33 5.26 9.60 0.39
C ILE A 33 5.06 10.48 1.61
N TYR A 34 3.97 10.25 2.33
CA TYR A 34 3.59 11.00 3.52
C TYR A 34 3.75 10.12 4.75
N ILE A 35 4.30 10.71 5.81
CA ILE A 35 4.28 10.15 7.15
C ILE A 35 3.27 10.96 7.95
N VAL A 36 2.11 10.37 8.25
CA VAL A 36 0.95 11.10 8.78
C VAL A 36 0.26 10.35 9.91
N ASP A 37 -0.37 11.12 10.78
CA ASP A 37 -1.35 10.61 11.74
C ASP A 37 -2.74 10.64 11.10
N LEU A 38 -3.43 9.51 11.16
CA LEU A 38 -4.74 9.30 10.56
C LEU A 38 -5.76 8.98 11.65
N GLU A 39 -6.81 9.79 11.71
CA GLU A 39 -7.98 9.54 12.53
C GLU A 39 -9.01 8.73 11.73
N TYR A 40 -9.67 7.81 12.44
CA TYR A 40 -10.73 6.95 11.91
C TYR A 40 -12.09 7.37 12.49
N PRO A 41 -12.86 8.25 11.82
CA PRO A 41 -14.13 8.72 12.36
C PRO A 41 -15.17 7.60 12.45
N GLU A 42 -16.02 7.62 13.47
CA GLU A 42 -17.10 6.64 13.61
C GLU A 42 -18.06 6.63 12.42
N SER A 43 -18.22 7.78 11.75
CA SER A 43 -19.07 7.92 10.56
C SER A 43 -18.67 7.00 9.41
N ILE A 44 -17.40 6.57 9.35
CA ILE A 44 -16.91 5.70 8.29
C ILE A 44 -16.90 4.22 8.69
N HIS A 45 -17.22 3.85 9.94
CA HIS A 45 -17.18 2.45 10.39
C HIS A 45 -18.14 1.54 9.63
N GLU A 46 -19.37 1.99 9.38
CA GLU A 46 -20.37 1.20 8.65
C GLU A 46 -19.98 0.99 7.17
N PRO A 47 -19.63 2.03 6.38
CA PRO A 47 -19.26 1.82 4.98
C PRO A 47 -17.96 1.01 4.81
N THR A 48 -17.07 1.01 5.79
CA THR A 48 -15.80 0.26 5.75
C THR A 48 -15.85 -1.04 6.55
N ARG A 49 -17.04 -1.49 6.95
CA ARG A 49 -17.22 -2.66 7.81
C ARG A 49 -16.49 -3.91 7.29
N TYR A 50 -16.52 -4.11 5.98
CA TYR A 50 -15.89 -5.26 5.32
C TYR A 50 -14.43 -5.01 4.93
N TYR A 51 -14.01 -3.75 4.87
CA TYR A 51 -12.69 -3.33 4.42
C TYR A 51 -12.20 -2.13 5.24
N ALA A 52 -11.68 -2.41 6.44
CA ALA A 52 -11.04 -1.36 7.24
C ALA A 52 -9.82 -0.81 6.49
N LEU A 53 -9.64 0.50 6.59
CA LEU A 53 -8.54 1.26 5.99
C LEU A 53 -7.59 1.70 7.11
N PRO A 54 -6.36 2.11 6.79
CA PRO A 54 -5.29 1.29 6.19
C PRO A 54 -4.93 0.02 6.99
N PRO A 55 -4.32 -1.00 6.34
CA PRO A 55 -3.77 -2.15 7.04
C PRO A 55 -2.52 -1.79 7.86
N GLU A 56 -2.37 -2.41 9.02
CA GLU A 56 -1.23 -2.23 9.94
C GLU A 56 -0.57 -3.56 10.25
N ARG A 57 0.77 -3.61 10.27
CA ARG A 57 1.50 -4.77 10.77
C ARG A 57 1.56 -4.70 12.29
N SER A 58 0.86 -5.61 12.95
CA SER A 58 0.82 -5.66 14.41
C SER A 58 0.64 -7.08 14.93
N LYS A 59 0.95 -7.28 16.20
CA LYS A 59 0.83 -8.57 16.89
C LYS A 59 -0.58 -8.67 17.48
N VAL A 60 -1.23 -9.80 17.24
CA VAL A 60 -2.53 -10.07 17.87
C VAL A 60 -2.28 -10.43 19.33
N MET A 61 -2.47 -9.44 20.22
CA MET A 61 -2.43 -9.64 21.66
C MET A 61 -3.66 -10.40 22.13
N LYS A 62 -3.57 -11.05 23.29
CA LYS A 62 -4.72 -11.77 23.87
C LYS A 62 -5.92 -10.85 24.12
N ASP A 63 -5.67 -9.58 24.45
CA ASP A 63 -6.73 -8.60 24.73
C ASP A 63 -7.58 -8.25 23.50
N LEU A 64 -7.10 -8.57 22.30
CA LEU A 64 -7.81 -8.38 21.04
C LEU A 64 -8.74 -9.55 20.68
N LEU A 65 -8.69 -10.64 21.45
CA LEU A 65 -9.41 -11.87 21.14
C LEU A 65 -10.83 -11.82 21.69
N SER A 66 -11.74 -12.47 20.97
CA SER A 66 -13.10 -12.67 21.47
C SER A 66 -13.11 -13.69 22.63
N PRO A 67 -14.12 -13.65 23.51
CA PRO A 67 -14.25 -14.64 24.58
C PRO A 67 -14.23 -16.09 24.08
N PHE A 68 -14.81 -16.34 22.91
CA PHE A 68 -14.78 -17.64 22.26
C PHE A 68 -13.36 -18.06 21.82
N GLN A 69 -12.57 -17.12 21.32
CA GLN A 69 -11.17 -17.38 20.97
C GLN A 69 -10.30 -17.64 22.20
N HIS A 70 -10.60 -17.00 23.33
CA HIS A 70 -9.94 -17.31 24.61
C HIS A 70 -10.23 -18.74 25.05
N GLN A 71 -11.48 -19.19 24.97
CA GLN A 71 -11.85 -20.57 25.31
C GLN A 71 -11.12 -21.59 24.41
N LEU A 72 -11.10 -21.35 23.09
CA LEU A 72 -10.37 -22.21 22.13
C LEU A 72 -8.87 -22.29 22.41
N LEU A 73 -8.27 -21.20 22.91
CA LEU A 73 -6.86 -21.16 23.31
C LEU A 73 -6.58 -22.01 24.54
N GLU A 74 -7.49 -22.03 25.51
CA GLU A 74 -7.38 -22.84 26.73
C GLU A 74 -7.54 -24.34 26.42
N ASP A 75 -8.46 -24.68 25.51
CA ASP A 75 -8.69 -26.07 25.08
C ASP A 75 -7.59 -26.60 24.15
N SER A 76 -6.79 -25.71 23.55
CA SER A 76 -5.75 -26.09 22.59
C SER A 76 -4.45 -26.57 23.23
N ILE A 77 -3.95 -27.74 22.80
CA ILE A 77 -2.64 -28.27 23.20
C ILE A 77 -1.49 -27.38 22.66
N HIS A 78 -1.71 -26.72 21.53
CA HIS A 78 -0.73 -25.89 20.85
C HIS A 78 -1.04 -24.40 21.07
N LYS A 79 -0.20 -23.73 21.86
CA LYS A 79 -0.29 -22.27 22.01
C LYS A 79 0.19 -21.59 20.72
N PRO A 80 -0.61 -20.71 20.11
CA PRO A 80 -0.18 -20.01 18.91
C PRO A 80 1.01 -19.11 19.24
N GLN A 81 2.00 -19.12 18.36
CA GLN A 81 3.12 -18.21 18.44
C GLN A 81 2.66 -16.79 18.09
N VAL A 82 3.17 -15.81 18.83
CA VAL A 82 2.90 -14.40 18.57
C VAL A 82 3.72 -13.97 17.35
N THR A 83 3.07 -13.99 16.19
CA THR A 83 3.65 -13.51 14.93
C THR A 83 2.99 -12.20 14.53
N GLU A 84 3.76 -11.32 13.90
CA GLU A 84 3.23 -10.12 13.28
C GLU A 84 2.37 -10.49 12.08
N LYS A 85 1.15 -9.96 12.08
CA LYS A 85 0.20 -10.16 10.98
C LYS A 85 -0.24 -8.80 10.48
N LEU A 86 -0.68 -8.77 9.23
CA LEU A 86 -1.33 -7.60 8.67
C LEU A 86 -2.77 -7.56 9.20
N LEU A 87 -3.08 -6.56 10.03
CA LEU A 87 -4.37 -6.38 10.68
C LEU A 87 -5.14 -5.23 10.04
N LEU A 88 -6.42 -5.47 9.82
CA LEU A 88 -7.40 -4.48 9.41
C LEU A 88 -8.15 -4.03 10.66
N THR A 89 -7.92 -2.80 11.12
CA THR A 89 -8.50 -2.27 12.36
C THR A 89 -9.02 -0.86 12.15
N TRP A 90 -10.15 -0.51 12.76
CA TRP A 90 -10.71 0.85 12.77
C TRP A 90 -10.07 1.76 13.83
N ARG A 91 -8.82 1.48 14.20
CA ARG A 91 -8.08 2.29 15.17
C ARG A 91 -7.39 3.44 14.47
N ASN A 92 -7.25 4.55 15.18
CA ASN A 92 -6.39 5.66 14.77
C ASN A 92 -4.96 5.14 14.52
N LYS A 93 -4.31 5.73 13.52
CA LYS A 93 -2.95 5.39 13.11
C LYS A 93 -2.05 6.57 13.38
N GLU A 94 -0.89 6.29 13.94
CA GLU A 94 0.14 7.28 14.20
C GLU A 94 1.35 6.97 13.34
N SER A 95 1.99 8.01 12.79
CA SER A 95 3.20 7.93 11.97
C SER A 95 3.09 6.92 10.80
N TYR A 96 1.92 6.86 10.16
CA TYR A 96 1.66 5.92 9.08
C TYR A 96 2.30 6.39 7.78
N VAL A 97 3.10 5.51 7.17
CA VAL A 97 3.79 5.77 5.89
C VAL A 97 2.86 5.38 4.73
N VAL A 98 2.49 6.36 3.92
CA VAL A 98 1.52 6.17 2.84
C VAL A 98 1.88 6.96 1.59
N HIS A 99 1.64 6.34 0.43
CA HIS A 99 1.80 7.01 -0.85
C HIS A 99 0.65 8.02 -1.10
N TYR A 100 0.94 9.16 -1.73
CA TYR A 100 -0.02 10.26 -1.91
C TYR A 100 -1.37 9.84 -2.54
N ASN A 101 -1.36 8.93 -3.52
CA ASN A 101 -2.59 8.42 -4.14
C ASN A 101 -3.50 7.70 -3.14
N LEU A 102 -2.88 6.89 -2.28
CA LEU A 102 -3.61 6.07 -1.32
C LEU A 102 -4.13 6.96 -0.19
N LEU A 103 -3.35 7.98 0.21
CA LEU A 103 -3.80 9.01 1.14
C LEU A 103 -5.00 9.80 0.59
N ALA A 104 -4.95 10.20 -0.68
CA ALA A 104 -6.09 10.85 -1.35
C ALA A 104 -7.32 9.94 -1.37
N LEU A 105 -7.13 8.64 -1.61
CA LEU A 105 -8.22 7.66 -1.54
C LEU A 105 -8.81 7.55 -0.13
N TYR A 106 -7.98 7.49 0.91
CA TYR A 106 -8.45 7.44 2.30
C TYR A 106 -9.24 8.70 2.68
N CYS A 107 -8.78 9.87 2.25
CA CYS A 107 -9.52 11.11 2.47
C CYS A 107 -10.87 11.13 1.73
N ARG A 108 -10.93 10.56 0.51
CA ARG A 108 -12.20 10.39 -0.22
C ARG A 108 -13.17 9.44 0.48
N PHE A 109 -12.67 8.43 1.18
CA PHE A 109 -13.49 7.54 2.01
C PHE A 109 -13.88 8.15 3.37
N GLY A 110 -13.40 9.35 3.69
CA GLY A 110 -13.78 10.08 4.92
C GLY A 110 -12.80 9.93 6.08
N MET A 111 -11.60 9.37 5.86
CA MET A 111 -10.53 9.44 6.85
C MET A 111 -10.01 10.87 6.99
N ARG A 112 -9.56 11.22 8.19
CA ARG A 112 -9.03 12.55 8.50
C ARG A 112 -7.55 12.47 8.81
N VAL A 113 -6.76 13.37 8.21
CA VAL A 113 -5.35 13.55 8.54
C VAL A 113 -5.27 14.54 9.69
N THR A 114 -4.72 14.13 10.83
CA THR A 114 -4.58 15.00 12.01
C THR A 114 -3.26 15.76 11.99
N LYS A 115 -2.17 15.07 11.67
CA LYS A 115 -0.82 15.64 11.64
C LYS A 115 0.00 15.05 10.50
N VAL A 116 0.83 15.88 9.87
CA VAL A 116 1.87 15.46 8.93
C VAL A 116 3.22 15.60 9.64
N HIS A 117 3.99 14.51 9.68
CA HIS A 117 5.32 14.49 10.31
C HIS A 117 6.44 14.74 9.29
N ALA A 118 6.35 14.11 8.13
CA ALA A 118 7.35 14.23 7.07
C ALA A 118 6.75 13.93 5.70
N ILE A 119 7.36 14.51 4.67
CA ILE A 119 7.03 14.23 3.27
C ILE A 119 8.33 13.85 2.57
N ILE A 120 8.31 12.75 1.82
CA ILE A 120 9.43 12.34 0.96
C ILE A 120 8.99 12.55 -0.49
N SER A 121 9.60 13.50 -1.18
CA SER A 121 9.40 13.69 -2.62
C SER A 121 10.38 12.84 -3.42
N PHE A 122 9.94 12.37 -4.59
CA PHE A 122 10.76 11.58 -5.51
C PHE A 122 10.32 11.78 -6.96
N ASP A 123 11.24 11.56 -7.89
CA ASP A 123 10.94 11.58 -9.31
C ASP A 123 10.40 10.23 -9.77
N LYS A 124 9.38 10.27 -10.64
CA LYS A 124 8.77 9.09 -11.24
C LYS A 124 8.99 9.08 -12.75
N ALA A 125 9.19 7.89 -13.29
CA ALA A 125 9.17 7.68 -14.74
C ALA A 125 8.55 6.33 -15.11
N THR A 126 8.11 6.22 -16.35
CA THR A 126 7.57 4.97 -16.93
C THR A 126 8.68 4.19 -17.65
N PHE A 127 9.82 3.95 -17.01
CA PHE A 127 10.97 3.33 -17.68
C PHE A 127 10.68 1.88 -18.14
N LEU A 128 9.81 1.15 -17.43
CA LEU A 128 9.36 -0.20 -17.78
C LEU A 128 8.33 -0.23 -18.92
N LYS A 129 7.73 0.90 -19.31
CA LYS A 129 6.65 0.95 -20.31
C LYS A 129 7.12 0.39 -21.66
N LEU A 130 8.27 0.87 -22.14
CA LEU A 130 8.85 0.44 -23.42
C LEU A 130 9.15 -1.07 -23.42
N TYR A 131 9.63 -1.60 -22.29
CA TYR A 131 9.91 -3.02 -22.15
C TYR A 131 8.63 -3.87 -22.24
N ILE A 132 7.56 -3.46 -21.57
CA ILE A 132 6.28 -4.19 -21.59
C ILE A 132 5.65 -4.12 -22.97
N GLU A 133 5.63 -2.94 -23.59
CA GLU A 133 5.08 -2.73 -24.94
C GLU A 133 5.80 -3.60 -25.98
N ASN A 134 7.12 -3.78 -25.84
CA ASN A 134 7.91 -4.63 -26.74
C ASN A 134 7.68 -6.15 -26.52
N ASN A 135 7.29 -6.57 -25.32
CA ASN A 135 7.08 -7.98 -24.98
C ASN A 135 5.63 -8.45 -25.19
N ASN A 136 4.64 -7.56 -25.07
CA ASN A 136 3.22 -7.87 -25.29
C ASN A 136 2.90 -8.53 -26.66
N PRO A 137 3.34 -7.99 -27.82
CA PRO A 137 3.06 -8.64 -29.10
C PRO A 137 3.72 -10.02 -29.20
N ARG A 138 4.89 -10.19 -28.57
CA ARG A 138 5.61 -11.46 -28.55
C ARG A 138 4.91 -12.52 -27.70
N PHE A 139 4.14 -12.11 -26.69
CA PHE A 139 3.28 -13.00 -25.91
C PHE A 139 2.06 -13.46 -26.72
N LEU A 140 1.42 -12.54 -27.45
CA LEU A 140 0.19 -12.80 -28.22
C LEU A 140 0.41 -13.67 -29.47
N MET A 141 1.61 -13.63 -30.06
CA MET A 141 1.93 -14.35 -31.31
C MET A 141 2.48 -15.78 -31.11
N LYS A 142 2.32 -16.38 -29.94
CA LYS A 142 2.97 -17.66 -29.60
C LYS A 142 2.08 -18.88 -29.69
N ASN A 143 2.58 -19.91 -30.38
CA ASN A 143 1.94 -21.22 -30.55
C ASN A 143 2.48 -22.31 -29.60
N SER A 144 3.39 -21.98 -28.67
CA SER A 144 4.05 -22.96 -27.78
C SER A 144 4.02 -22.52 -26.32
N PHE A 145 3.72 -23.48 -25.44
CA PHE A 145 3.62 -23.32 -23.99
C PHE A 145 4.91 -22.80 -23.33
N TYR A 146 6.07 -23.29 -23.76
CA TYR A 146 7.37 -22.83 -23.24
C TYR A 146 7.56 -21.33 -23.49
N ALA A 147 7.20 -20.93 -24.70
CA ALA A 147 7.43 -19.60 -25.18
C ALA A 147 6.48 -18.62 -24.46
N SER A 148 5.20 -18.96 -24.28
CA SER A 148 4.24 -18.09 -23.57
C SER A 148 4.66 -17.91 -22.10
N THR A 149 5.09 -18.99 -21.46
CA THR A 149 5.57 -18.97 -20.06
C THR A 149 6.79 -18.07 -19.89
N LEU A 150 7.79 -18.18 -20.77
CA LEU A 150 8.98 -17.31 -20.71
C LEU A 150 8.62 -15.83 -20.82
N PHE A 151 7.78 -15.43 -21.78
CA PHE A 151 7.43 -14.02 -21.96
C PHE A 151 6.47 -13.47 -20.91
N ALA A 152 5.73 -14.33 -20.19
CA ALA A 152 5.02 -13.91 -18.99
C ALA A 152 5.97 -13.65 -17.81
N LEU A 153 7.02 -14.48 -17.63
CA LEU A 153 7.95 -14.38 -16.51
C LEU A 153 8.89 -13.17 -16.60
N LEU A 154 9.33 -12.81 -17.81
CA LEU A 154 10.23 -11.68 -18.05
C LEU A 154 9.79 -10.33 -17.41
N PRO A 155 8.57 -9.83 -17.66
CA PRO A 155 8.10 -8.60 -17.02
C PRO A 155 7.78 -8.79 -15.53
N MET A 156 7.46 -9.99 -15.05
CA MET A 156 7.15 -10.20 -13.63
C MET A 156 8.41 -10.23 -12.76
N ASN A 157 9.48 -10.87 -13.24
CA ASN A 157 10.71 -11.01 -12.48
C ASN A 157 11.49 -9.68 -12.38
N THR A 158 11.39 -8.84 -13.40
CA THR A 158 11.99 -7.50 -13.40
C THR A 158 11.35 -6.58 -12.35
N THR A 159 10.10 -6.80 -11.97
CA THR A 159 9.43 -6.05 -10.91
C THR A 159 9.91 -6.39 -9.49
N GLY A 160 10.24 -7.65 -9.23
CA GLY A 160 10.61 -8.10 -7.87
C GLY A 160 12.01 -7.67 -7.42
N ILE A 161 12.84 -7.18 -8.34
CA ILE A 161 14.22 -6.74 -8.06
C ILE A 161 14.26 -5.28 -7.57
N ILE A 162 13.15 -4.53 -7.68
CA ILE A 162 13.10 -3.07 -7.45
C ILE A 162 12.39 -2.71 -6.13
N THR A 163 12.23 -3.68 -5.23
CA THR A 163 11.64 -3.52 -3.88
C THR A 163 12.51 -4.23 -2.86
#